data_AF-A0A948Q859-F1
#
_entry.id   AF-A0A948Q859-F1
#
_cell.length_a   1.000
_cell.length_b   1.000
_cell.length_c   1.000
_cell.angle_alpha   90.00
_cell.angle_beta   90.00
_cell.angle_gamma   90.00
#
_symmetry.space_group_name_H-M   'P 1'
#
loop_
_entity.id
_entity.type
_entity.pdbx_description
1 polymer ?
#
loop_
_entity_poly.entity_id
_entity_poly.type
_entity_poly.pdbx_seq_one_letter_code
_entity_poly.pdbx_strand_id
1 'polypeptide(L)'
;MGVQIAPQGLSGAKEEKNVINSADAFANSFLLELSSTSVSEVFKSTEPEKEIGDYVRKGFYRQEMIILFVMAQESSSTFKSLADDIEKGKTLEYVAKKKKANLIEMFKRTEKIKKKIEARMILYIDPATVKSNNETKQNNKEKK
;
A
#
# COMPACT_ATOMS: atom_id res chain seq x y z
N MET A 1 61.39 -1.98 -4.24
CA MET A 1 60.55 -2.26 -3.05
C MET A 1 59.12 -1.88 -3.42
N GLY A 2 58.27 -2.86 -3.70
CA GLY A 2 56.88 -2.65 -4.10
C GLY A 2 55.96 -2.78 -2.88
N VAL A 3 55.09 -1.79 -2.66
CA VAL A 3 54.05 -1.86 -1.64
C VAL A 3 52.92 -2.73 -2.20
N GLN A 4 52.72 -3.91 -1.61
CA GLN A 4 51.52 -4.71 -1.81
C GLN A 4 50.38 -4.07 -1.02
N ILE A 5 49.46 -3.43 -1.74
CA ILE A 5 48.18 -2.98 -1.20
C ILE A 5 47.26 -4.20 -1.21
N ALA A 6 46.99 -4.78 -0.03
CA ALA A 6 45.94 -5.77 0.11
C ALA A 6 44.58 -5.10 -0.18
N PRO A 7 43.66 -5.72 -0.93
CA PRO A 7 42.31 -5.22 -1.06
C PRO A 7 41.57 -5.46 0.26
N GLN A 8 41.69 -4.51 1.20
CA GLN A 8 40.74 -4.38 2.29
C GLN A 8 39.44 -3.80 1.73
N GLY A 9 38.33 -4.48 1.98
CA GLY A 9 37.01 -3.85 1.90
C GLY A 9 35.99 -4.51 0.99
N LEU A 10 35.85 -5.84 1.02
CA LEU A 10 34.54 -6.46 0.80
C LEU A 10 33.99 -7.00 2.13
N SER A 11 34.02 -6.15 3.17
CA SER A 11 33.28 -6.44 4.40
C SER A 11 31.80 -6.21 4.11
N GLY A 12 31.03 -7.28 4.22
CA GLY A 12 29.60 -7.39 4.04
C GLY A 12 28.86 -6.06 3.90
N ALA A 13 28.43 -5.77 2.68
CA ALA A 13 27.16 -5.08 2.52
C ALA A 13 26.12 -5.98 3.21
N LYS A 14 25.91 -5.78 4.51
CA LYS A 14 24.62 -6.07 5.11
C LYS A 14 23.64 -5.39 4.17
N GLU A 15 22.81 -6.18 3.50
CA GLU A 15 21.59 -5.65 2.94
C GLU A 15 20.95 -4.87 4.10
N GLU A 16 21.07 -3.54 4.06
CA GLU A 16 20.30 -2.68 4.93
C GLU A 16 18.87 -3.01 4.55
N LYS A 17 18.26 -3.91 5.32
CA LYS A 17 16.81 -4.06 5.34
C LYS A 17 16.32 -2.68 5.73
N ASN A 18 16.00 -1.87 4.73
CA ASN A 18 15.38 -0.57 4.91
C ASN A 18 14.00 -0.87 5.47
N VAL A 19 13.94 -1.00 6.80
CA VAL A 19 12.71 -1.18 7.54
C VAL A 19 11.97 0.15 7.44
N ILE A 20 11.13 0.27 6.42
CA ILE A 20 10.28 1.44 6.25
C ILE A 20 8.96 1.21 6.98
N ASN A 21 8.31 2.31 7.36
CA ASN A 21 6.99 2.29 7.96
C ASN A 21 6.00 1.50 7.08
N SER A 22 5.06 0.79 7.70
CA SER A 22 4.01 0.02 7.01
C SER A 22 3.19 0.81 5.98
N ALA A 23 3.01 2.13 6.16
CA ALA A 23 2.38 3.01 5.18
C ALA A 23 3.25 3.18 3.93
N ASP A 24 4.56 3.39 4.11
CA ASP A 24 5.51 3.55 3.00
C ASP A 24 5.76 2.21 2.30
N ALA A 25 5.80 1.11 3.04
CA ALA A 25 5.84 -0.23 2.48
C ALA A 25 4.61 -0.54 1.62
N PHE A 26 3.42 -0.10 2.06
CA PHE A 26 2.20 -0.23 1.28
C PHE A 26 2.27 0.63 0.02
N ALA A 27 2.65 1.90 0.12
CA ALA A 27 2.77 2.79 -1.03
C ALA A 27 3.71 2.22 -2.10
N ASN A 28 4.92 1.80 -1.71
CA ASN A 28 5.88 1.18 -2.62
C ASN A 28 5.34 -0.12 -3.26
N SER A 29 4.74 -1.00 -2.46
CA SER A 29 4.17 -2.26 -2.95
C SER A 29 2.96 -2.02 -3.87
N PHE A 30 2.19 -0.97 -3.63
CA PHE A 30 1.04 -0.55 -4.42
C PHE A 30 1.48 -0.08 -5.81
N LEU A 31 2.49 0.80 -5.88
CA LEU A 31 3.07 1.26 -7.15
C LEU A 31 3.60 0.09 -7.99
N LEU A 32 4.27 -0.88 -7.36
CA LEU A 32 4.81 -2.04 -8.05
C LEU A 32 3.74 -2.98 -8.61
N GLU A 33 2.64 -3.21 -7.87
CA GLU A 33 1.60 -4.14 -8.32
C GLU A 33 0.65 -3.51 -9.36
N LEU A 34 0.35 -2.22 -9.25
CA LEU A 34 -0.67 -1.55 -10.08
C LEU A 34 -0.09 -0.73 -11.25
N SER A 35 1.22 -0.82 -11.49
CA SER A 35 1.98 -0.04 -12.49
C SER A 35 2.02 1.47 -12.20
N SER A 36 3.23 2.02 -12.17
CA SER A 36 3.48 3.45 -11.93
C SER A 36 2.70 4.39 -12.88
N THR A 37 2.49 3.98 -14.13
CA THR A 37 1.73 4.77 -15.12
C THR A 37 0.26 4.90 -14.72
N SER A 38 -0.41 3.78 -14.42
CA SER A 38 -1.83 3.80 -14.03
C SER A 38 -2.02 4.51 -12.70
N VAL A 39 -1.07 4.35 -11.76
CA VAL A 39 -1.08 5.08 -10.50
C VAL A 39 -0.96 6.60 -10.73
N SER A 40 0.02 7.05 -11.51
CA SER A 40 0.19 8.47 -11.84
C SER A 40 -1.05 9.06 -12.55
N GLU A 41 -1.68 8.30 -13.45
CA GLU A 41 -2.88 8.74 -14.17
C GLU A 41 -4.10 8.93 -13.27
N VAL A 42 -4.30 8.04 -12.30
CA VAL A 42 -5.45 8.04 -11.39
C VAL A 42 -5.26 9.04 -10.24
N PHE A 43 -4.05 9.14 -9.70
CA PHE A 43 -3.73 10.13 -8.65
C PHE A 43 -3.50 11.54 -9.22
N LYS A 44 -3.16 11.67 -10.51
CA LYS A 44 -2.78 12.95 -11.14
C LYS A 44 -1.66 13.67 -10.38
N SER A 45 -0.72 12.89 -9.85
CA SER A 45 0.40 13.36 -9.03
C SER A 45 1.73 12.93 -9.65
N THR A 46 2.76 13.77 -9.46
CA THR A 46 4.15 13.46 -9.81
C THR A 46 4.87 12.67 -8.72
N GLU A 47 4.30 12.61 -7.50
CA GLU A 47 4.79 11.85 -6.35
C GLU A 47 3.65 10.97 -5.77
N PRO A 48 3.10 10.02 -6.55
CA PRO A 48 1.93 9.24 -6.14
C PRO A 48 2.18 8.39 -4.88
N GLU A 49 3.41 7.93 -4.64
CA GLU A 49 3.81 7.16 -3.46
C GLU A 49 3.60 7.96 -2.16
N LYS A 50 3.95 9.24 -2.18
CA LYS A 50 3.78 10.14 -1.04
C LYS A 50 2.30 10.34 -0.72
N GLU A 51 1.50 10.59 -1.76
CA GLU A 51 0.05 10.78 -1.62
C GLU A 51 -0.64 9.51 -1.11
N ILE A 52 -0.26 8.32 -1.60
CA ILE A 52 -0.76 7.04 -1.10
C ILE A 52 -0.41 6.86 0.38
N GLY A 53 0.84 7.16 0.76
CA GLY A 53 1.29 7.12 2.16
C GLY A 53 0.46 8.05 3.06
N ASP A 54 0.16 9.25 2.57
CA ASP A 54 -0.63 10.25 3.30
C ASP A 54 -2.07 9.78 3.55
N TYR A 55 -2.74 9.19 2.55
CA TYR A 55 -4.08 8.63 2.76
C TYR A 55 -4.09 7.50 3.79
N VAL A 56 -3.09 6.62 3.78
CA VAL A 56 -2.96 5.56 4.80
C VAL A 56 -2.77 6.17 6.19
N ARG A 57 -1.94 7.21 6.34
CA ARG A 57 -1.74 7.92 7.61
C ARG A 57 -2.99 8.66 8.08
N LYS A 58 -3.83 9.15 7.16
CA LYS A 58 -5.16 9.72 7.43
C LYS A 58 -6.21 8.69 7.86
N GLY A 59 -5.86 7.40 7.85
CA GLY A 59 -6.74 6.32 8.32
C GLY A 59 -7.51 5.60 7.22
N PHE A 60 -7.22 5.85 5.94
CA PHE A 60 -7.79 5.05 4.87
C PHE A 60 -7.32 3.60 4.97
N TYR A 61 -8.26 2.67 4.90
CA TYR A 61 -7.94 1.25 4.92
C TYR A 61 -7.32 0.84 3.58
N ARG A 62 -6.32 -0.04 3.60
CA ARG A 62 -5.67 -0.54 2.36
C ARG A 62 -6.65 -1.13 1.34
N GLN A 63 -7.65 -1.87 1.82
CA GLN A 63 -8.69 -2.43 0.94
C GLN A 63 -9.52 -1.33 0.30
N GLU A 64 -9.88 -0.30 1.06
CA GLU A 64 -10.63 0.86 0.56
C GLU A 64 -9.81 1.65 -0.47
N MET A 65 -8.52 1.88 -0.20
CA MET A 65 -7.58 2.48 -1.15
C MET A 65 -7.58 1.74 -2.50
N ILE A 66 -7.46 0.41 -2.48
CA ILE A 66 -7.43 -0.39 -3.72
C ILE A 66 -8.77 -0.32 -4.46
N ILE A 67 -9.90 -0.33 -3.73
CA ILE A 67 -11.24 -0.19 -4.34
C ILE A 67 -11.41 1.18 -4.98
N LEU A 68 -11.08 2.26 -4.27
CA LEU A 68 -11.17 3.62 -4.78
C LEU A 68 -10.28 3.80 -6.01
N PHE A 69 -9.07 3.22 -6.01
CA PHE A 69 -8.19 3.25 -7.17
C PHE A 69 -8.80 2.55 -8.39
N VAL A 70 -9.25 1.31 -8.25
CA VAL A 70 -9.85 0.56 -9.36
C VAL A 70 -11.12 1.26 -9.86
N MET A 71 -11.94 1.78 -8.95
CA MET A 71 -13.14 2.54 -9.31
C MET A 71 -12.81 3.83 -10.05
N ALA A 72 -11.78 4.56 -9.63
CA ALA A 72 -11.31 5.77 -10.30
C ALA A 72 -10.81 5.43 -11.71
N GLN A 73 -10.04 4.37 -11.86
CA GLN A 73 -9.55 3.88 -13.14
C GLN A 73 -10.70 3.49 -14.10
N GLU A 74 -11.70 2.74 -13.63
CA GLU A 74 -12.82 2.28 -14.47
C GLU A 74 -13.81 3.39 -14.82
N SER A 75 -13.94 4.40 -13.96
CA SER A 75 -14.84 5.53 -14.17
C SER A 75 -14.15 6.79 -14.71
N SER A 76 -12.89 6.67 -15.17
CA SER A 76 -12.04 7.78 -15.62
C SER A 76 -12.06 8.99 -14.67
N SER A 77 -12.17 8.72 -13.37
CA SER A 77 -12.19 9.73 -12.31
C SER A 77 -10.82 9.79 -11.61
N THR A 78 -10.57 10.82 -10.82
CA THR A 78 -9.36 10.89 -10.00
C THR A 78 -9.57 10.22 -8.66
N PHE A 79 -8.51 9.67 -8.08
CA PHE A 79 -8.53 9.09 -6.73
C PHE A 79 -9.04 10.12 -5.71
N LYS A 80 -8.46 11.32 -5.74
CA LYS A 80 -8.81 12.44 -4.85
C LYS A 80 -10.31 12.77 -4.88
N SER A 81 -10.93 12.81 -6.06
CA SER A 81 -12.37 13.09 -6.17
C SER A 81 -13.24 12.04 -5.45
N LEU A 82 -12.79 10.79 -5.34
CA LEU A 82 -13.52 9.75 -4.62
C LEU A 82 -13.17 9.74 -3.13
N ALA A 83 -11.89 9.95 -2.81
CA ALA A 83 -11.40 10.05 -1.44
C ALA A 83 -12.04 11.23 -0.70
N ASP A 84 -12.26 12.37 -1.36
CA ASP A 84 -12.96 13.53 -0.80
C ASP A 84 -14.38 13.19 -0.30
N ASP A 85 -15.10 12.28 -0.97
CA ASP A 85 -16.42 11.83 -0.51
C ASP A 85 -16.26 11.03 0.81
N ILE A 86 -15.24 10.18 0.92
CA ILE A 86 -14.93 9.42 2.14
C ILE A 86 -14.48 10.34 3.28
N GLU A 87 -13.60 11.31 3.02
CA GLU A 87 -13.17 12.30 4.02
C GLU A 87 -14.34 13.15 4.54
N LYS A 88 -15.37 13.37 3.73
CA LYS A 88 -16.63 14.02 4.11
C LYS A 88 -17.60 13.10 4.88
N GLY A 89 -17.16 11.91 5.25
CA GLY A 89 -17.93 10.91 6.00
C GLY A 89 -18.94 10.13 5.15
N LYS A 90 -18.80 10.13 3.82
CA LYS A 90 -19.61 9.23 2.97
C LYS A 90 -19.02 7.82 2.99
N THR A 91 -19.88 6.84 2.75
CA THR A 91 -19.48 5.43 2.71
C THR A 91 -18.95 5.04 1.34
N LEU A 92 -18.16 3.97 1.30
CA LEU A 92 -17.71 3.37 0.04
C LEU A 92 -18.88 2.93 -0.85
N GLU A 93 -20.00 2.50 -0.24
CA GLU A 93 -21.24 2.18 -0.96
C GLU A 93 -21.86 3.40 -1.64
N TYR A 94 -21.85 4.57 -0.97
CA TYR A 94 -22.30 5.82 -1.57
C TYR A 94 -21.46 6.17 -2.80
N VAL A 95 -20.13 6.09 -2.70
CA VAL A 95 -19.22 6.37 -3.82
C VAL A 95 -19.44 5.39 -4.98
N ALA A 96 -19.58 4.10 -4.69
CA ALA A 96 -19.87 3.08 -5.69
C ALA A 96 -21.20 3.35 -6.42
N LYS A 97 -22.27 3.67 -5.69
CA LYS A 97 -23.57 4.05 -6.30
C LYS A 97 -23.45 5.28 -7.19
N LYS A 98 -22.76 6.32 -6.73
CA LYS A 98 -22.49 7.56 -7.49
C LYS A 98 -21.76 7.26 -8.81
N LYS A 99 -20.88 6.26 -8.82
CA LYS A 99 -20.12 5.81 -10.00
C LYS A 99 -20.74 4.65 -10.76
N LYS A 100 -21.95 4.21 -10.37
CA LYS A 100 -22.63 3.03 -10.95
C LYS A 100 -21.75 1.76 -10.93
N ALA A 101 -20.88 1.65 -9.92
CA ALA A 101 -19.97 0.53 -9.74
C ALA A 101 -20.59 -0.57 -8.86
N ASN A 102 -20.31 -1.83 -9.16
CA ASN A 102 -20.71 -2.96 -8.33
C ASN A 102 -19.70 -3.17 -7.20
N LEU A 103 -20.02 -2.65 -6.00
CA LEU A 103 -19.10 -2.70 -4.86
C LEU A 103 -18.73 -4.13 -4.44
N ILE A 104 -19.67 -5.08 -4.49
CA ILE A 104 -19.43 -6.47 -4.10
C ILE A 104 -18.43 -7.14 -5.05
N GLU A 105 -18.61 -6.92 -6.35
CA GLU A 105 -17.70 -7.42 -7.37
C GLU A 105 -16.30 -6.79 -7.23
N MET A 106 -16.25 -5.47 -7.04
CA MET A 106 -15.00 -4.74 -6.80
C MET A 106 -14.28 -5.27 -5.56
N PHE A 107 -14.98 -5.51 -4.46
CA PHE A 107 -14.37 -6.03 -3.24
C PHE A 107 -13.69 -7.38 -3.49
N LYS A 108 -14.40 -8.33 -4.12
CA LYS A 108 -13.84 -9.65 -4.47
C LYS A 108 -12.62 -9.56 -5.39
N ARG A 109 -12.69 -8.70 -6.41
CA ARG A 109 -11.60 -8.51 -7.36
C ARG A 109 -10.37 -7.89 -6.69
N THR A 110 -10.59 -6.86 -5.87
CA THR A 110 -9.53 -6.12 -5.20
C THR A 110 -8.90 -6.89 -4.05
N GLU A 111 -9.57 -7.88 -3.45
CA GLU A 111 -8.94 -8.78 -2.48
C GLU A 111 -7.72 -9.52 -3.05
N LYS A 112 -7.79 -9.94 -4.33
CA LYS A 112 -6.66 -10.61 -4.99
C LYS A 112 -5.47 -9.65 -5.15
N ILE A 113 -5.75 -8.39 -5.50
CA ILE A 113 -4.74 -7.34 -5.63
C ILE A 113 -4.12 -7.05 -4.26
N LYS A 114 -4.96 -6.88 -3.23
CA LYS A 114 -4.52 -6.64 -1.85
C LYS A 114 -3.56 -7.72 -1.36
N LYS A 115 -3.90 -9.00 -1.56
CA LYS A 115 -3.03 -10.12 -1.16
C LYS A 115 -1.65 -10.06 -1.82
N LYS A 116 -1.59 -9.69 -3.10
CA LYS A 116 -0.31 -9.53 -3.81
C LYS A 116 0.49 -8.34 -3.27
N ILE A 117 -0.16 -7.21 -3.03
CA ILE A 117 0.47 -6.04 -2.39
C ILE A 117 1.03 -6.44 -1.02
N GLU A 118 0.22 -7.07 -0.17
CA GLU A 118 0.63 -7.50 1.18
C GLU A 118 1.79 -8.51 1.15
N ALA A 119 1.81 -9.43 0.19
CA ALA A 119 2.94 -10.34 0.00
C ALA A 119 4.24 -9.59 -0.37
N ARG A 120 4.14 -8.53 -1.18
CA ARG A 120 5.29 -7.69 -1.55
C ARG A 120 5.75 -6.78 -0.42
N MET A 121 4.86 -6.39 0.50
CA MET A 121 5.22 -5.58 1.66
C MET A 121 6.30 -6.23 2.54
N ILE A 122 6.42 -7.57 2.52
CA ILE A 122 7.46 -8.32 3.25
C ILE A 122 8.87 -7.95 2.75
N LEU A 123 9.01 -7.47 1.52
CA LEU A 123 10.30 -6.99 0.98
C LEU A 123 10.78 -5.70 1.67
N TYR A 124 9.88 -4.98 2.35
CA TYR A 124 10.11 -3.63 2.89
C TYR A 124 9.99 -3.55 4.41
N ILE A 125 9.46 -4.60 5.04
CA ILE A 125 9.18 -4.64 6.48
C ILE A 125 9.95 -5.81 7.08
N ASP A 126 10.63 -5.59 8.21
CA ASP A 126 11.27 -6.68 8.93
C ASP A 126 10.20 -7.73 9.32
N PRO A 127 10.33 -9.01 8.93
CA PRO A 127 9.38 -10.06 9.29
C PRO A 127 9.13 -10.18 10.80
N ALA A 128 10.06 -9.74 11.66
CA ALA A 128 9.85 -9.67 13.11
C ALA A 128 8.71 -8.72 13.52
N THR A 129 8.55 -7.59 12.81
CA THR A 129 7.46 -6.62 13.07
C THR A 129 6.08 -7.08 12.56
N VAL A 130 6.03 -8.02 11.61
CA VAL A 130 4.77 -8.56 11.06
C VAL A 130 4.12 -9.55 12.05
N LYS A 131 4.92 -10.29 12.83
CA LYS A 131 4.42 -11.27 13.81
C LYS A 131 3.71 -10.62 15.02
N SER A 132 4.26 -9.51 15.53
CA SER A 132 3.72 -8.83 16.73
C SER A 132 2.26 -8.34 16.55
N ASN A 133 1.86 -7.94 15.34
CA ASN A 133 0.48 -7.52 15.05
C ASN A 133 -0.53 -8.67 14.93
N ASN A 134 -0.08 -9.89 14.68
CA ASN A 134 -0.94 -11.08 14.63
C ASN A 134 -1.09 -11.74 16.01
N GLU A 135 -0.03 -11.73 16.83
CA GLU A 135 -0.06 -12.26 18.20
C GLU A 135 -0.94 -11.39 19.13
N THR A 136 -0.96 -10.07 18.94
CA THR A 136 -1.83 -9.17 19.72
C THR A 136 -3.33 -9.38 19.41
N LYS A 137 -3.67 -9.85 18.21
CA LYS A 137 -5.07 -10.19 17.84
C LYS A 137 -5.51 -11.57 18.32
N GLN A 138 -4.59 -12.51 18.52
CA GLN A 138 -4.91 -13.82 19.11
C GLN A 138 -5.13 -13.71 20.62
N ASN A 139 -4.29 -12.96 21.34
CA ASN A 139 -4.40 -12.84 22.80
C ASN A 139 -5.66 -12.10 23.31
N ASN A 140 -6.36 -11.37 22.44
CA ASN A 140 -7.64 -10.71 22.78
C ASN A 140 -8.88 -11.55 22.44
N LYS A 141 -8.72 -12.71 21.78
CA LYS A 141 -9.83 -13.65 21.52
C LYS A 141 -9.99 -14.72 22.59
N GLU A 142 -8.97 -14.94 23.42
CA GLU A 142 -9.01 -15.94 24.52
C GLU A 142 -9.41 -15.34 25.88
N LYS A 143 -9.78 -14.05 25.93
CA LYS A 143 -10.23 -13.37 27.16
C LYS A 143 -11.70 -12.92 27.14
N LYS A 144 -12.57 -13.62 26.42
CA LYS A 144 -14.03 -13.44 26.54
C LYS A 144 -14.73 -14.77 26.77
#